data_AF-A0A960JVX2-F1
#
_entry.id   AF-A0A960JVX2-F1
#
_cell.length_a   1.000
_cell.length_b   1.000
_cell.length_c   1.000
_cell.angle_alpha   90.00
_cell.angle_beta   90.00
_cell.angle_gamma   90.00
#
_symmetry.space_group_name_H-M   'P 1'
#
loop_
_entity.id
_entity.type
_entity.pdbx_description
1 polymer ?
#
loop_
_entity_poly.entity_id
_entity_poly.type
_entity_poly.pdbx_seq_one_letter_code
_entity_poly.pdbx_strand_id
1 'polypeptide(L)' 'TTLWFEATKPGAYHLFCAEYCGAEHSQMRGTVYAMLPADYEAWLAGKKPGQTALASGEELFTQLACHTCHRGDD' A
#
# COMPACT_ATOMS: atom_id res chain seq x y z
N THR A 1 -15.21 -17.89 -3.50
CA THR A 1 -16.45 -17.36 -2.88
C THR A 1 -16.50 -15.86 -3.13
N THR A 2 -17.64 -15.19 -2.93
CA THR A 2 -17.76 -13.72 -3.04
C THR A 2 -18.41 -13.16 -1.76
N LEU A 3 -18.04 -11.93 -1.40
CA LEU A 3 -18.62 -11.17 -0.29
C LEU A 3 -18.81 -9.72 -0.76
N TRP A 4 -19.88 -9.06 -0.33
CA TRP A 4 -20.13 -7.65 -0.60
C TRP A 4 -20.60 -6.95 0.67
N PHE A 5 -20.17 -5.71 0.86
CA PHE A 5 -20.63 -4.82 1.91
C PHE A 5 -20.38 -3.36 1.52
N GLU A 6 -21.04 -2.44 2.21
CA GLU A 6 -20.84 -1.00 2.07
C GLU A 6 -20.07 -0.45 3.29
N ALA A 7 -18.97 0.27 3.04
CA ALA A 7 -18.22 0.95 4.10
C ALA A 7 -18.91 2.29 4.42
N THR A 8 -19.58 2.37 5.57
CA THR A 8 -20.36 3.56 5.98
C THR A 8 -19.55 4.62 6.73
N LYS A 9 -18.30 4.31 7.07
CA LYS A 9 -17.41 5.20 7.84
C LYS A 9 -16.02 5.21 7.19
N PRO A 10 -15.44 6.39 6.91
CA PRO A 10 -14.05 6.48 6.50
C PRO A 10 -13.10 5.99 7.59
N GLY A 11 -11.98 5.39 7.18
CA GLY A 11 -10.97 4.89 8.10
C GLY A 11 -10.03 3.85 7.50
N ALA A 12 -9.01 3.50 8.28
CA ALA A 12 -8.10 2.39 7.99
C ALA A 12 -8.49 1.18 8.86
N TYR A 13 -8.84 0.08 8.19
CA TYR A 13 -9.33 -1.14 8.84
C TYR A 13 -8.33 -2.26 8.64
N HIS A 14 -7.91 -2.90 9.73
CA HIS A 14 -6.97 -4.01 9.68
C HIS A 14 -7.66 -5.27 9.15
N LEU A 15 -7.05 -5.89 8.14
CA LEU A 15 -7.51 -7.16 7.57
C LEU A 15 -6.60 -8.28 8.09
N PHE A 16 -7.21 -9.33 8.63
CA PHE A 16 -6.52 -10.52 9.11
C PHE A 16 -6.94 -11.74 8.30
N CYS A 17 -6.01 -12.65 8.05
CA CYS A 17 -6.37 -14.00 7.66
C CYS A 17 -7.03 -14.72 8.85
N ALA A 18 -8.21 -15.30 8.62
CA ALA A 18 -9.01 -15.97 9.66
C ALA A 18 -8.90 -17.50 9.61
N GLU A 19 -8.01 -18.04 8.79
CA GLU A 19 -7.80 -19.48 8.62
C GLU A 19 -6.30 -19.79 8.58
N TYR A 20 -5.88 -20.80 9.33
CA TYR A 20 -4.49 -21.20 9.36
C TYR A 20 -4.03 -21.66 7.98
N CYS A 21 -3.05 -20.97 7.40
CA CYS A 21 -2.58 -21.18 6.03
C CYS A 21 -1.08 -21.51 5.92
N GLY A 22 -0.35 -21.63 7.04
CA GLY A 22 1.08 -21.95 7.07
C GLY A 22 1.85 -21.22 8.17
N ALA A 23 3.19 -21.36 8.17
CA ALA A 23 4.06 -20.79 9.21
C ALA A 23 3.93 -19.27 9.35
N GLU A 24 3.75 -18.56 8.23
CA GLU A 24 3.58 -17.10 8.18
C GLU A 24 2.11 -16.66 8.34
N HIS A 25 1.22 -17.54 8.81
CA HIS A 25 -0.22 -17.24 8.97
C HIS A 25 -0.47 -15.92 9.71
N SER A 26 0.27 -15.68 10.81
CA SER A 26 0.11 -14.46 11.61
C SER A 26 0.62 -13.19 10.91
N GLN A 27 1.40 -13.32 9.84
CA GLN A 27 1.94 -12.21 9.05
C GLN A 27 1.04 -11.83 7.86
N MET A 28 0.08 -12.70 7.51
CA MET A 28 -0.90 -12.42 6.46
C MET A 28 -1.92 -11.37 6.93
N ARG A 29 -1.52 -10.11 6.80
CA ARG A 29 -2.27 -8.93 7.20
C ARG A 29 -2.44 -7.99 6.02
N GLY A 30 -3.46 -7.15 6.07
CA GLY A 30 -3.70 -6.10 5.10
C GLY A 30 -4.37 -4.89 5.75
N THR A 31 -4.60 -3.85 4.96
CA THR A 31 -5.38 -2.68 5.40
C THR A 31 -6.34 -2.27 4.31
N VAL A 32 -7.62 -2.14 4.68
CA VAL A 32 -8.65 -1.56 3.82
C VAL A 32 -8.79 -0.09 4.20
N TYR A 33 -8.59 0.80 3.24
CA TYR A 33 -8.78 2.24 3.41
C TYR A 33 -10.14 2.63 2.82
N ALA A 34 -11.11 2.92 3.69
CA ALA A 34 -12.36 3.55 3.29
C ALA A 34 -12.14 5.07 3.23
N MET A 35 -12.17 5.63 2.02
CA MET A 35 -11.92 7.05 1.77
C MET A 35 -13.22 7.80 1.53
N LEU A 36 -13.21 9.12 1.74
CA LEU A 36 -14.27 9.96 1.20
C LEU A 36 -14.18 9.94 -0.34
N PRO A 37 -15.29 10.11 -1.07
CA PRO A 37 -15.30 10.03 -2.54
C PRO A 37 -14.25 10.94 -3.21
N ALA A 38 -14.14 12.19 -2.77
CA ALA A 38 -13.18 13.15 -3.32
C ALA A 38 -11.72 12.72 -3.12
N ASP A 39 -11.40 12.14 -1.96
CA ASP A 39 -10.05 11.65 -1.66
C ASP A 39 -9.73 10.41 -2.50
N TYR A 40 -10.72 9.55 -2.71
CA TYR A 40 -10.57 8.39 -3.59
C TYR A 40 -10.32 8.79 -5.04
N GLU A 41 -11.09 9.74 -5.58
CA GLU A 41 -10.88 10.27 -6.93
C GLU A 41 -9.50 10.92 -7.09
N ALA A 42 -9.07 11.70 -6.09
CA ALA A 42 -7.75 12.31 -6.07
C ALA A 42 -6.62 11.25 -6.03
N TRP A 43 -6.80 10.19 -5.23
CA TRP A 43 -5.87 9.07 -5.18
C TRP A 43 -5.83 8.31 -6.52
N LEU A 44 -7.00 8.08 -7.13
CA LEU A 44 -7.14 7.37 -8.40
C LEU A 44 -6.51 8.15 -9.57
N ALA A 45 -6.58 9.48 -9.53
CA ALA A 45 -5.93 10.35 -10.51
C ALA A 45 -4.39 10.22 -10.53
N GLY A 46 -3.80 9.57 -9.53
CA GLY A 46 -2.37 9.25 -9.48
C GLY A 46 -1.50 10.42 -9.02
N LYS A 47 -0.18 10.27 -9.19
CA LYS A 47 0.80 11.23 -8.65
C LYS A 47 0.74 12.59 -9.34
N LYS A 48 1.18 13.61 -8.59
CA LYS A 48 1.34 15.00 -9.04
C LYS A 48 2.03 15.06 -10.41
N PRO A 49 1.51 15.86 -11.36
CA PRO A 49 2.17 16.06 -12.64
C PRO A 49 3.59 16.59 -12.43
N GLY A 50 4.56 15.98 -13.13
CA GLY A 50 5.96 16.43 -13.15
C GLY A 50 6.99 15.51 -12.47
N GLN A 51 6.59 14.46 -11.76
CA GLN A 51 7.53 13.45 -11.25
C GLN A 51 7.48 12.17 -12.08
N THR A 52 8.63 11.76 -12.63
CA THR A 52 8.75 10.46 -13.29
C THR A 52 8.81 9.34 -12.25
N ALA A 53 8.39 8.14 -12.63
CA ALA A 53 8.51 6.96 -11.76
C ALA A 53 9.96 6.70 -11.34
N LEU A 54 10.93 6.97 -12.22
CA LEU A 54 12.35 6.86 -11.93
C LEU A 54 12.80 7.84 -10.84
N ALA A 55 12.47 9.13 -10.99
CA ALA A 55 12.83 10.14 -9.99
C ALA A 55 12.16 9.88 -8.63
N SER A 56 10.88 9.48 -8.64
CA SER A 56 10.19 9.03 -7.42
C SER A 56 10.87 7.82 -6.78
N GLY A 57 11.31 6.85 -7.59
CA GLY A 57 11.97 5.64 -7.12
C GLY A 57 13.32 5.92 -6.47
N GLU A 58 14.13 6.76 -7.11
CA GLU A 58 15.45 7.17 -6.60
C GLU A 58 15.35 7.96 -5.28
N GLU A 59 14.37 8.87 -5.18
CA GLU A 59 14.09 9.61 -3.95
C GLU A 59 13.75 8.65 -2.79
N LEU A 60 12.82 7.72 -3.01
CA LEU A 60 12.43 6.73 -2.00
C LEU A 60 13.58 5.78 -1.63
N PHE A 61 14.38 5.35 -2.61
CA PHE A 61 15.53 4.47 -2.41
C PHE A 61 16.59 5.10 -1.49
N THR A 62 16.72 6.42 -1.57
CA THR A 62 17.59 7.19 -0.68
C THR A 62 16.94 7.43 0.68
N GLN A 63 15.69 7.90 0.71
CA GLN A 63 14.96 8.24 1.95
C GLN A 63 14.74 7.04 2.88
N LEU A 64 14.47 5.86 2.32
CA LEU A 64 14.28 4.62 3.07
C LEU A 64 15.59 3.87 3.32
N ALA A 65 16.74 4.49 2.99
CA ALA A 65 18.07 3.92 3.14
C ALA A 65 18.26 2.54 2.47
N CYS A 66 17.51 2.24 1.39
CA CYS A 66 17.62 0.96 0.69
C CYS A 66 19.05 0.68 0.19
N HIS A 67 19.75 1.74 -0.24
CA HIS A 67 21.14 1.71 -0.70
C HIS A 67 22.15 1.20 0.33
N THR A 68 21.81 1.17 1.63
CA THR A 68 22.74 0.67 2.66
C THR A 68 22.88 -0.85 2.63
N CYS A 69 21.87 -1.55 2.09
CA CYS A 69 21.83 -3.02 2.03
C CYS A 69 21.73 -3.56 0.59
N HIS A 70 20.98 -2.88 -0.28
CA HIS A 70 20.81 -3.24 -1.69
C HIS A 70 21.63 -2.29 -2.54
N ARG A 71 22.86 -2.67 -2.92
CA ARG A 71 23.63 -1.86 -3.86
C ARG A 71 23.43 -2.34 -5.31
N GLY A 72 23.64 -1.45 -6.27
CA GLY A 72 23.51 -1.74 -7.71
C GLY A 72 24.82 -2.17 -8.37
N ASP A 73 25.90 -2.22 -7.57
CA ASP A 73 27.26 -2.59 -7.93
C ASP A 73 27.58 -4.00 -7.38
N ASP A 74 26.96 -5.00 -8.02
CA ASP A 74 27.47 -6.38 -8.06
C ASP A 74 27.96 -6.68 -9.50
#